data_AF-A0A843S092-F1
#
_entry.id   AF-A0A843S092-F1
#
_cell.length_a   1.000
_cell.length_b   1.000
_cell.length_c   1.000
_cell.angle_alpha   90.00
_cell.angle_beta   90.00
_cell.angle_gamma   90.00
#
_symmetry.space_group_name_H-M   'P 1'
#
loop_
_entity.id
_entity.type
_entity.pdbx_description
1 polymer ?
#
loop_
_entity_poly.entity_id
_entity_poly.type
_entity_poly.pdbx_seq_one_letter_code
_entity_poly.pdbx_strand_id
1 'polypeptide(L)'
;MSSCCLVTRSPPHGGTRLLSDRGAALILALLVTLLLTVVGSALIMAVATEHLITANDRDAEELVHAADAGLERAFLELSHVPVWTDVLTGRALSRVRDDTLLPRFPDGRIVSLVDLTHDVQTTSDRGPWGANNPRWRLFVYGSLADVVGLTLEGPPLAYVVVWVADDHADGDGNPLQDDNDTVTLRCEAYGVRHGRRAIEATVARVDPYPAPLSVLSWRLAE
;
A
#
# COMPACT_ATOMS: atom_id res chain seq x y z
N MET A 1 32.82 -105.85 -9.20
CA MET A 1 33.04 -104.90 -10.32
C MET A 1 31.71 -104.18 -10.55
N SER A 2 31.45 -103.12 -9.78
CA SER A 2 31.62 -101.72 -10.20
C SER A 2 30.87 -101.37 -11.48
N SER A 3 29.73 -100.70 -11.33
CA SER A 3 29.32 -99.66 -12.27
C SER A 3 28.52 -98.59 -11.52
N CYS A 4 29.04 -97.38 -11.65
CA CYS A 4 28.71 -96.16 -10.94
C CYS A 4 27.27 -95.69 -11.21
N CYS A 5 26.66 -95.20 -10.13
CA CYS A 5 25.56 -94.25 -10.15
C CYS A 5 25.90 -93.01 -10.99
N LEU A 6 24.98 -92.59 -11.85
CA LEU A 6 24.88 -91.20 -12.29
C LEU A 6 23.42 -90.76 -12.19
N VAL A 7 23.02 -90.35 -10.99
CA VAL A 7 21.74 -89.68 -10.74
C VAL A 7 21.95 -88.21 -11.09
N THR A 8 21.40 -87.77 -12.22
CA THR A 8 21.32 -86.37 -12.60
C THR A 8 20.23 -85.68 -11.77
N ARG A 9 20.64 -84.93 -10.74
CA ARG A 9 19.75 -84.02 -10.01
C ARG A 9 19.47 -82.78 -10.86
N SER A 10 18.21 -82.58 -11.26
CA SER A 10 17.72 -81.29 -11.76
C SER A 10 17.78 -80.24 -10.64
N PRO A 11 18.20 -78.99 -10.91
CA PRO A 11 18.14 -77.93 -9.92
C PRO A 11 16.68 -77.51 -9.65
N PRO A 12 16.29 -77.23 -8.40
CA PRO A 12 14.96 -76.68 -8.12
C PRO A 12 14.88 -75.27 -8.72
N HIS A 13 13.91 -75.06 -9.62
CA HIS A 13 13.57 -73.75 -10.14
C HIS A 13 13.07 -72.83 -9.01
N GLY A 14 13.54 -71.58 -9.06
CA GLY A 14 13.38 -70.53 -8.07
C GLY A 14 11.94 -70.33 -7.61
N GLY A 15 11.71 -70.55 -6.31
CA GLY A 15 10.42 -70.40 -5.64
C GLY A 15 10.46 -69.40 -4.48
N THR A 16 11.35 -68.41 -4.48
CA THR A 16 11.55 -67.48 -3.35
C THR A 16 11.78 -66.02 -3.75
N ARG A 17 11.02 -65.47 -4.71
CA ARG A 17 11.06 -64.02 -5.02
C ARG A 17 9.72 -63.27 -5.01
N LEU A 18 8.59 -63.94 -5.26
CA LEU A 18 7.30 -63.25 -5.42
C LEU A 18 6.69 -62.67 -4.12
N LEU A 19 7.03 -63.19 -2.94
CA LEU A 19 6.56 -62.64 -1.65
C LEU A 19 7.39 -61.43 -1.19
N SER A 20 8.67 -61.37 -1.56
CA SER A 20 9.58 -60.25 -1.25
C SER A 20 9.27 -59.00 -2.10
N ASP A 21 8.92 -59.20 -3.37
CA ASP A 21 8.63 -58.09 -4.29
C ASP A 21 7.36 -57.30 -3.92
N ARG A 22 6.36 -57.96 -3.31
CA ARG A 22 5.11 -57.30 -2.91
C ARG A 22 5.30 -56.32 -1.75
N GLY A 23 6.14 -56.66 -0.77
CA GLY A 23 6.47 -55.76 0.35
C GLY A 23 7.30 -54.56 -0.11
N ALA A 24 8.29 -54.80 -0.99
CA ALA A 24 9.10 -53.74 -1.59
C ALA A 24 8.25 -52.79 -2.45
N ALA A 25 7.31 -53.32 -3.23
CA ALA A 25 6.40 -52.50 -4.04
C ALA A 25 5.52 -51.58 -3.17
N LEU A 26 5.04 -52.06 -2.02
CA LEU A 26 4.25 -51.25 -1.10
C LEU A 26 5.08 -50.13 -0.43
N ILE A 27 6.31 -50.43 -0.03
CA ILE A 27 7.23 -49.41 0.53
C ILE A 27 7.54 -48.35 -0.55
N LEU A 28 7.82 -48.75 -1.78
CA LEU A 28 8.06 -47.82 -2.89
C LEU A 28 6.82 -46.96 -3.19
N ALA A 29 5.64 -47.56 -3.23
CA ALA A 29 4.39 -46.82 -3.42
C ALA A 29 4.19 -45.78 -2.29
N LEU A 30 4.43 -46.18 -1.03
CA LEU A 30 4.31 -45.29 0.12
C LEU A 30 5.35 -44.15 0.07
N LEU A 31 6.60 -44.43 -0.28
CA LEU A 31 7.64 -43.43 -0.47
C LEU A 31 7.29 -42.44 -1.59
N VAL A 32 6.78 -42.94 -2.72
CA VAL A 32 6.34 -42.08 -3.83
C VAL A 32 5.15 -41.22 -3.42
N THR A 33 4.15 -41.78 -2.73
CA THR A 33 3.00 -40.99 -2.25
C THR A 33 3.41 -39.94 -1.24
N LEU A 34 4.35 -40.25 -0.33
CA LEU A 34 4.92 -39.27 0.61
C LEU A 34 5.63 -38.15 -0.14
N LEU A 35 6.49 -38.49 -1.12
CA LEU A 35 7.20 -37.52 -1.94
C LEU A 35 6.25 -36.60 -2.71
N LEU A 36 5.24 -37.18 -3.36
CA LEU A 36 4.21 -36.42 -4.08
C LEU A 36 3.39 -35.52 -3.15
N THR A 37 3.12 -35.96 -1.92
CA THR A 37 2.41 -35.15 -0.92
C THR A 37 3.25 -33.95 -0.49
N VAL A 38 4.55 -34.14 -0.28
CA VAL A 38 5.48 -33.05 0.08
C VAL A 38 5.58 -32.05 -1.06
N VAL A 39 5.76 -32.52 -2.30
CA VAL A 39 5.82 -31.65 -3.50
C VAL A 39 4.50 -30.91 -3.70
N GLY A 40 3.37 -31.59 -3.56
CA GLY A 40 2.04 -30.98 -3.66
C GLY A 40 1.80 -29.90 -2.61
N SER A 41 2.18 -30.16 -1.36
CA SER A 41 2.07 -29.20 -0.27
C SER A 41 2.96 -27.97 -0.49
N ALA A 42 4.20 -28.19 -0.95
CA ALA A 42 5.12 -27.11 -1.26
C ALA A 42 4.60 -26.20 -2.38
N LEU A 43 4.02 -26.78 -3.44
CA LEU A 43 3.44 -26.02 -4.54
C LEU A 43 2.23 -25.18 -4.08
N ILE A 44 1.35 -25.76 -3.26
CA ILE A 44 0.19 -25.03 -2.70
C ILE A 44 0.67 -23.82 -1.87
N MET A 45 1.69 -24.00 -1.03
CA MET A 45 2.25 -22.91 -0.23
C MET A 45 2.87 -21.81 -1.10
N ALA A 46 3.58 -22.19 -2.17
CA ALA A 46 4.15 -21.24 -3.12
C ALA A 46 3.05 -20.40 -3.79
N VAL A 47 2.01 -21.05 -4.33
CA VAL A 47 0.87 -20.38 -4.98
C VAL A 47 0.11 -19.48 -4.00
N ALA A 48 -0.11 -19.93 -2.76
CA ALA A 48 -0.76 -19.11 -1.73
C ALA A 48 0.06 -17.85 -1.40
N THR A 49 1.40 -17.98 -1.37
CA THR A 49 2.30 -16.84 -1.13
C THR A 49 2.27 -15.86 -2.29
N GLU A 50 2.32 -16.35 -3.53
CA GLU A 50 2.20 -15.52 -4.74
C GLU A 50 0.87 -14.74 -4.75
N HIS A 51 -0.24 -15.41 -4.43
CA HIS A 51 -1.54 -14.74 -4.33
C HIS A 51 -1.56 -13.62 -3.28
N LEU A 52 -0.92 -13.82 -2.13
CA LEU A 52 -0.82 -12.78 -1.10
C LEU A 52 0.05 -11.60 -1.56
N ILE A 53 1.16 -11.86 -2.25
CA ILE A 53 2.03 -10.83 -2.81
C ILE A 53 1.27 -10.02 -3.85
N THR A 54 0.62 -10.67 -4.82
CA THR A 54 -0.15 -9.99 -5.86
C THR A 54 -1.30 -9.18 -5.30
N ALA A 55 -2.00 -9.70 -4.28
CA ALA A 55 -3.07 -8.94 -3.63
C ALA A 55 -2.52 -7.68 -2.95
N ASN A 56 -1.41 -7.79 -2.22
CA ASN A 56 -0.79 -6.66 -1.55
C ASN A 56 -0.22 -5.62 -2.53
N ASP A 57 0.35 -6.06 -3.65
CA ASP A 57 0.87 -5.18 -4.69
C ASP A 57 -0.27 -4.39 -5.37
N ARG A 58 -1.38 -5.07 -5.71
CA ARG A 58 -2.58 -4.42 -6.23
C ARG A 58 -3.19 -3.43 -5.23
N ASP A 59 -3.35 -3.82 -3.97
CA ASP A 59 -3.88 -2.95 -2.92
C ASP A 59 -2.97 -1.71 -2.74
N ALA A 60 -1.65 -1.88 -2.87
CA ALA A 60 -0.69 -0.78 -2.80
C ALA A 60 -0.81 0.18 -3.99
N GLU A 61 -0.95 -0.33 -5.21
CA GLU A 61 -1.16 0.48 -6.42
C GLU A 61 -2.47 1.26 -6.34
N GLU A 62 -3.57 0.62 -5.91
CA GLU A 62 -4.86 1.28 -5.68
C GLU A 62 -4.75 2.44 -4.68
N LEU A 63 -3.93 2.30 -3.63
CA LEU A 63 -3.71 3.36 -2.65
C LEU A 63 -2.88 4.53 -3.19
N VAL A 64 -1.92 4.26 -4.09
CA VAL A 64 -1.21 5.35 -4.78
C VAL A 64 -2.20 6.14 -5.65
N HIS A 65 -3.07 5.47 -6.40
CA HIS A 65 -4.10 6.14 -7.19
C HIS A 65 -5.13 6.88 -6.33
N ALA A 66 -5.51 6.34 -5.19
CA ALA A 66 -6.39 7.01 -4.24
C ALA A 66 -5.75 8.29 -3.68
N ALA A 67 -4.46 8.25 -3.36
CA ALA A 67 -3.72 9.43 -2.90
C ALA A 67 -3.60 10.48 -4.02
N ASP A 68 -3.35 10.06 -5.26
CA ASP A 68 -3.27 10.97 -6.41
C ASP A 68 -4.61 11.65 -6.68
N ALA A 69 -5.72 10.90 -6.65
CA ALA A 69 -7.06 11.47 -6.78
C ALA A 69 -7.42 12.47 -5.66
N GLY A 70 -6.99 12.20 -4.42
CA GLY A 70 -7.15 13.16 -3.33
C GLY A 70 -6.34 14.44 -3.52
N LEU A 71 -5.13 14.30 -4.03
CA LEU A 71 -4.26 15.42 -4.37
C LEU A 71 -4.84 16.27 -5.51
N GLU A 72 -5.34 15.65 -6.58
CA GLU A 72 -6.05 16.34 -7.66
C GLU A 72 -7.28 17.10 -7.15
N ARG A 73 -8.04 16.49 -6.23
CA ARG A 73 -9.16 17.19 -5.58
C ARG A 73 -8.69 18.40 -4.78
N ALA A 74 -7.60 18.27 -4.04
CA ALA A 74 -7.01 19.39 -3.30
C ALA A 74 -6.52 20.50 -4.23
N PHE A 75 -5.92 20.17 -5.38
CA PHE A 75 -5.51 21.15 -6.39
C PHE A 75 -6.71 21.93 -6.92
N LEU A 76 -7.81 21.24 -7.22
CA LEU A 76 -9.04 21.87 -7.66
C LEU A 76 -9.58 22.83 -6.59
N GLU A 77 -9.63 22.43 -5.33
CA GLU A 77 -10.12 23.30 -4.25
C GLU A 77 -9.17 24.48 -3.98
N LEU A 78 -7.85 24.26 -3.99
CA LEU A 78 -6.83 25.32 -3.82
C LEU A 78 -6.87 26.36 -4.94
N SER A 79 -7.15 25.97 -6.17
CA SER A 79 -7.28 26.91 -7.30
C SER A 79 -8.41 27.92 -7.12
N HIS A 80 -9.39 27.62 -6.25
CA HIS A 80 -10.49 28.51 -5.91
C HIS A 80 -10.23 29.34 -4.66
N VAL A 81 -9.09 29.15 -3.99
CA VAL A 81 -8.69 29.96 -2.83
C VAL A 81 -7.90 31.17 -3.33
N PRO A 82 -8.36 32.42 -3.07
CA PRO A 82 -7.68 33.61 -3.55
C PRO A 82 -6.33 33.86 -2.88
N VAL A 83 -6.18 33.50 -1.61
CA VAL A 83 -4.99 33.76 -0.79
C VAL A 83 -4.61 32.48 -0.04
N TRP A 84 -3.47 31.86 -0.35
CA TRP A 84 -3.07 30.59 0.26
C TRP A 84 -2.62 30.72 1.70
N THR A 85 -2.17 31.90 2.14
CA THR A 85 -1.97 32.24 3.57
C THR A 85 -3.19 31.89 4.44
N ASP A 86 -4.41 31.99 3.91
CA ASP A 86 -5.61 31.57 4.67
C ASP A 86 -5.67 30.06 4.90
N VAL A 87 -5.13 29.24 3.99
CA VAL A 87 -5.02 27.77 4.15
C VAL A 87 -3.92 27.43 5.16
N LEU A 88 -2.76 28.08 5.04
CA LEU A 88 -1.60 27.87 5.93
C LEU A 88 -1.88 28.25 7.39
N THR A 89 -2.72 29.26 7.58
CA THR A 89 -3.22 29.66 8.91
C THR A 89 -4.43 28.83 9.39
N GLY A 90 -5.00 27.97 8.52
CA GLY A 90 -6.17 27.14 8.83
C GLY A 90 -7.51 27.90 8.81
N ARG A 91 -7.54 29.14 8.29
CA ARG A 91 -8.75 29.95 8.15
C ARG A 91 -9.60 29.52 6.97
N ALA A 92 -8.96 29.07 5.88
CA ALA A 92 -9.60 28.45 4.74
C ALA A 92 -9.45 26.93 4.83
N LEU A 93 -10.56 26.22 4.67
CA LEU A 93 -10.63 24.76 4.67
C LEU A 93 -11.38 24.31 3.41
N SER A 94 -11.07 23.12 2.91
CA SER A 94 -11.80 22.56 1.77
C SER A 94 -13.28 22.35 2.10
N ARG A 95 -14.12 22.44 1.07
CA ARG A 95 -15.52 22.01 1.14
C ARG A 95 -15.66 20.50 1.14
N VAL A 96 -14.63 19.81 0.68
CA VAL A 96 -14.56 18.35 0.61
C VAL A 96 -13.84 17.87 1.84
N ARG A 97 -14.63 17.71 2.89
CA ARG A 97 -14.14 17.18 4.15
C ARG A 97 -15.24 16.41 4.85
N ASP A 98 -14.87 15.36 5.56
CA ASP A 98 -15.76 14.73 6.52
C ASP A 98 -16.06 15.69 7.69
N ASP A 99 -17.19 15.47 8.35
CA ASP A 99 -17.59 16.28 9.51
C ASP A 99 -16.91 15.83 10.82
N THR A 100 -15.99 14.86 10.75
CA THR A 100 -15.33 14.27 11.91
C THR A 100 -13.81 14.24 11.77
N LEU A 101 -13.11 14.51 12.87
CA LEU A 101 -11.66 14.32 12.99
C LEU A 101 -11.30 12.94 13.56
N LEU A 102 -12.31 12.09 13.80
CA LEU A 102 -12.17 10.70 14.24
C LEU A 102 -12.87 9.76 13.24
N PRO A 103 -12.48 9.77 11.95
CA PRO A 103 -13.09 8.89 10.96
C PRO A 103 -12.81 7.42 11.26
N ARG A 104 -13.70 6.57 10.75
CA ARG A 104 -13.46 5.12 10.69
C ARG A 104 -12.82 4.80 9.34
N PHE A 105 -11.62 4.25 9.38
CA PHE A 105 -10.89 3.81 8.18
C PHE A 105 -11.46 2.49 7.63
N PRO A 106 -11.12 2.11 6.38
CA PRO A 106 -11.64 0.91 5.73
C PRO A 106 -11.24 -0.39 6.45
N ASP A 107 -10.16 -0.36 7.22
CA ASP A 107 -9.74 -1.45 8.10
C ASP A 107 -10.53 -1.53 9.43
N GLY A 108 -11.51 -0.65 9.62
CA GLY A 108 -12.41 -0.61 10.77
C GLY A 108 -11.89 0.19 11.96
N ARG A 109 -10.63 0.66 11.94
CA ARG A 109 -10.05 1.48 13.01
C ARG A 109 -10.68 2.86 13.05
N ILE A 110 -10.78 3.44 14.24
CA ILE A 110 -11.06 4.86 14.42
C ILE A 110 -9.71 5.54 14.61
N VAL A 111 -9.41 6.55 13.78
CA VAL A 111 -8.10 7.22 13.77
C VAL A 111 -8.29 8.71 14.00
N SER A 112 -7.47 9.30 14.87
CA SER A 112 -7.44 10.75 15.10
C SER A 112 -6.67 11.44 13.98
N LEU A 113 -7.33 12.29 13.20
CA LEU A 113 -6.66 13.11 12.19
C LEU A 113 -5.71 14.13 12.81
N VAL A 114 -5.95 14.51 14.08
CA VAL A 114 -5.04 15.36 14.86
C VAL A 114 -3.73 14.62 15.13
N ASP A 115 -3.81 13.34 15.51
CA ASP A 115 -2.62 12.53 15.78
C ASP A 115 -1.83 12.28 14.49
N LEU A 116 -2.52 11.98 13.38
CA LEU A 116 -1.88 11.88 12.06
C LEU A 116 -1.18 13.18 11.65
N THR A 117 -1.81 14.33 11.91
CA THR A 117 -1.18 15.64 11.63
C THR A 117 0.07 15.84 12.47
N HIS A 118 0.05 15.43 13.75
CA HIS A 118 1.21 15.47 14.62
C HIS A 118 2.34 14.54 14.14
N ASP A 119 2.01 13.35 13.62
CA ASP A 119 2.98 12.41 13.07
C ASP A 119 3.67 12.95 11.81
N VAL A 120 2.89 13.54 10.90
CA VAL A 120 3.42 14.23 9.71
C VAL A 120 4.31 15.40 10.13
N GLN A 121 3.87 16.21 11.10
CA GLN A 121 4.68 17.32 11.62
C GLN A 121 5.99 16.84 12.25
N THR A 122 5.95 15.77 13.05
CA THR A 122 7.15 15.19 13.70
C THR A 122 8.17 14.72 12.67
N THR A 123 7.70 14.25 11.51
CA THR A 123 8.57 13.84 10.40
C THR A 123 9.27 15.04 9.78
N SER A 124 8.54 16.12 9.51
CA SER A 124 9.12 17.37 8.99
C SER A 124 10.04 18.05 10.00
N ASP A 125 9.72 18.04 11.29
CA ASP A 125 10.53 18.67 12.35
C ASP A 125 11.97 18.10 12.44
N ARG A 126 12.22 16.92 11.89
CA ARG A 126 13.56 16.30 11.81
C ARG A 126 14.41 16.82 10.65
N GLY A 127 13.80 17.54 9.70
CA GLY A 127 14.49 18.07 8.53
C GLY A 127 15.25 19.38 8.81
N PRO A 128 16.13 19.80 7.89
CA PRO A 128 17.02 20.94 8.07
C PRO A 128 16.36 22.30 7.77
N TRP A 129 15.09 22.49 8.12
CA TRP A 129 14.28 23.61 7.63
C TRP A 129 14.48 24.94 8.37
N GLY A 130 14.98 24.90 9.61
CA GLY A 130 15.14 26.10 10.42
C GLY A 130 13.81 26.83 10.67
N ALA A 131 13.74 28.12 10.35
CA ALA A 131 12.53 28.93 10.53
C ALA A 131 11.40 28.52 9.56
N ASN A 132 11.73 28.06 8.35
CA ASN A 132 10.78 27.61 7.31
C ASN A 132 10.34 26.16 7.52
N ASN A 133 10.28 25.71 8.78
CA ASN A 133 9.81 24.36 9.07
C ASN A 133 8.32 24.25 8.73
N PRO A 134 7.94 23.41 7.75
CA PRO A 134 6.58 23.37 7.23
C PRO A 134 5.58 23.08 8.35
N ARG A 135 4.48 23.84 8.36
CA ARG A 135 3.38 23.68 9.31
C ARG A 135 2.20 23.05 8.60
N TRP A 136 2.04 21.74 8.77
CA TRP A 136 0.99 20.99 8.08
C TRP A 136 -0.40 21.34 8.62
N ARG A 137 -1.30 21.67 7.70
CA ARG A 137 -2.72 21.95 7.94
C ARG A 137 -3.58 20.97 7.18
N LEU A 138 -4.51 20.32 7.88
CA LEU A 138 -5.55 19.51 7.25
C LEU A 138 -6.36 20.38 6.29
N PHE A 139 -6.53 19.93 5.05
CA PHE A 139 -7.24 20.67 4.04
C PHE A 139 -8.41 19.86 3.44
N VAL A 140 -8.13 18.69 2.86
CA VAL A 140 -9.12 17.74 2.33
C VAL A 140 -9.01 16.44 3.11
N TYR A 141 -10.12 15.83 3.48
CA TYR A 141 -10.11 14.48 4.04
C TYR A 141 -11.47 13.81 3.94
N GLY A 142 -11.50 12.50 3.72
CA GLY A 142 -12.76 11.76 3.67
C GLY A 142 -12.62 10.42 2.96
N SER A 143 -13.73 9.71 2.78
CA SER A 143 -13.73 8.53 1.92
C SER A 143 -13.38 8.92 0.48
N LEU A 144 -12.66 8.07 -0.25
CA LEU A 144 -12.28 8.36 -1.63
C LEU A 144 -13.52 8.65 -2.49
N ALA A 145 -14.63 7.93 -2.25
CA ALA A 145 -15.90 8.16 -2.94
C ALA A 145 -16.39 9.61 -2.75
N ASP A 146 -16.39 10.11 -1.52
CA ASP A 146 -16.81 11.48 -1.21
C ASP A 146 -15.82 12.50 -1.78
N VAL A 147 -14.53 12.21 -1.68
CA VAL A 147 -13.45 13.07 -2.18
C VAL A 147 -13.56 13.30 -3.68
N VAL A 148 -13.84 12.24 -4.46
CA VAL A 148 -14.02 12.33 -5.91
C VAL A 148 -15.47 12.59 -6.34
N GLY A 149 -16.40 12.75 -5.40
CA GLY A 149 -17.80 13.05 -5.67
C GLY A 149 -18.57 11.92 -6.35
N LEU A 150 -18.19 10.66 -6.09
CA LEU A 150 -18.86 9.47 -6.60
C LEU A 150 -19.77 8.86 -5.53
N THR A 151 -20.97 8.45 -5.94
CA THR A 151 -21.83 7.58 -5.13
C THR A 151 -21.67 6.15 -5.63
N LEU A 152 -20.96 5.33 -4.86
CA LEU A 152 -20.68 3.94 -5.22
C LEU A 152 -21.32 3.00 -4.20
N GLU A 153 -21.98 1.96 -4.71
CA GLU A 153 -22.42 0.82 -3.90
C GLU A 153 -21.25 -0.17 -3.79
N GLY A 154 -20.88 -0.56 -2.57
CA GLY A 154 -19.79 -1.52 -2.38
C GLY A 154 -19.09 -1.43 -1.02
N PRO A 155 -17.98 -2.16 -0.85
CA PRO A 155 -17.13 -2.04 0.32
C PRO A 155 -16.54 -0.62 0.42
N PRO A 156 -16.17 -0.17 1.63
CA PRO A 156 -15.58 1.16 1.83
C PRO A 156 -14.28 1.28 1.03
N LEU A 157 -14.20 2.32 0.18
CA LEU A 157 -12.97 2.69 -0.52
C LEU A 157 -11.94 3.28 0.44
N ALA A 158 -10.72 3.50 -0.04
CA ALA A 158 -9.65 4.14 0.72
C ALA A 158 -10.11 5.44 1.39
N TYR A 159 -9.63 5.71 2.60
CA TYR A 159 -9.80 7.00 3.24
C TYR A 159 -8.59 7.87 2.90
N VAL A 160 -8.82 9.11 2.48
CA VAL A 160 -7.78 10.01 2.01
C VAL A 160 -7.67 11.21 2.93
N VAL A 161 -6.46 11.67 3.19
CA VAL A 161 -6.15 12.86 3.98
C VAL A 161 -5.11 13.69 3.24
N VAL A 162 -5.39 14.97 3.04
CA VAL A 162 -4.49 15.92 2.40
C VAL A 162 -4.16 17.03 3.38
N TRP A 163 -2.87 17.25 3.57
CA TRP A 163 -2.32 18.39 4.27
C TRP A 163 -1.69 19.37 3.30
N VAL A 164 -1.73 20.64 3.67
CA VAL A 164 -1.03 21.73 2.97
C VAL A 164 -0.06 22.36 3.96
N ALA A 165 1.14 22.68 3.50
CA ALA A 165 2.14 23.45 4.21
C ALA A 165 2.81 24.44 3.25
N ASP A 166 3.44 25.43 3.85
CA ASP A 166 4.33 26.33 3.14
C ASP A 166 5.51 25.56 2.51
N ASP A 167 6.03 26.08 1.41
CA ASP A 167 7.12 25.47 0.69
C ASP A 167 8.50 25.95 1.19
N HIS A 168 9.51 25.12 1.01
CA HIS A 168 10.84 25.41 1.55
C HIS A 168 11.57 26.56 0.83
N ALA A 169 11.14 26.94 -0.37
CA ALA A 169 11.78 27.95 -1.20
C ALA A 169 11.33 29.38 -0.89
N ASP A 170 10.30 29.59 -0.05
CA ASP A 170 9.71 30.91 0.20
C ASP A 170 10.69 31.88 0.91
N GLY A 171 11.65 31.37 1.68
CA GLY A 171 12.81 32.14 2.15
C GLY A 171 12.51 33.30 3.12
N ASP A 172 11.24 33.53 3.46
CA ASP A 172 10.76 34.64 4.28
C ASP A 172 10.90 34.40 5.81
N GLY A 173 11.11 33.15 6.22
CA GLY A 173 11.23 32.76 7.62
C GLY A 173 9.91 32.38 8.29
N ASN A 174 8.77 32.34 7.58
CA ASN A 174 7.44 32.24 8.18
C ASN A 174 6.56 31.17 7.50
N PRO A 175 6.47 29.95 8.08
CA PRO A 175 5.75 28.82 7.48
C PRO A 175 4.21 28.93 7.53
N LEU A 176 3.68 30.12 7.89
CA LEU A 176 2.26 30.43 7.96
C LEU A 176 1.84 31.51 6.96
N GLN A 177 2.78 32.00 6.15
CA GLN A 177 2.58 32.97 5.11
C GLN A 177 3.12 32.37 3.81
N ASP A 178 2.47 32.70 2.70
CA ASP A 178 2.91 32.35 1.35
C ASP A 178 3.25 33.67 0.64
N ASP A 179 4.51 33.86 0.28
CA ASP A 179 5.03 35.06 -0.39
C ASP A 179 5.47 34.79 -1.85
N ASN A 180 5.51 33.53 -2.29
CA ASN A 180 5.96 33.12 -3.63
C ASN A 180 4.91 32.37 -4.46
N ASP A 181 3.66 32.30 -3.99
CA ASP A 181 2.55 31.60 -4.64
C ASP A 181 2.88 30.10 -4.88
N THR A 182 3.59 29.48 -3.94
CA THR A 182 4.01 28.07 -3.98
C THR A 182 3.70 27.39 -2.65
N VAL A 183 3.05 26.23 -2.70
CA VAL A 183 2.75 25.43 -1.49
C VAL A 183 3.08 23.98 -1.71
N THR A 184 3.37 23.29 -0.61
CA THR A 184 3.58 21.85 -0.60
C THR A 184 2.34 21.14 -0.04
N LEU A 185 1.87 20.15 -0.78
CA LEU A 185 0.80 19.27 -0.39
C LEU A 185 1.35 17.88 -0.09
N ARG A 186 0.79 17.25 0.93
CA ARG A 186 0.99 15.84 1.22
C ARG A 186 -0.35 15.16 1.27
N CYS A 187 -0.53 14.11 0.48
CA CYS A 187 -1.72 13.29 0.48
C CYS A 187 -1.38 11.88 0.97
N GLU A 188 -2.14 11.36 1.92
CA GLU A 188 -2.05 9.98 2.38
C GLU A 188 -3.38 9.25 2.18
N ALA A 189 -3.30 8.08 1.57
CA ALA A 189 -4.42 7.17 1.40
C ALA A 189 -4.27 5.95 2.32
N TYR A 190 -5.37 5.59 2.97
CA TYR A 190 -5.48 4.51 3.94
C TYR A 190 -6.49 3.48 3.47
N GLY A 191 -6.02 2.25 3.27
CA GLY A 191 -6.81 1.14 2.77
C GLY A 191 -7.16 0.12 3.83
N VAL A 192 -7.58 -1.05 3.34
CA VAL A 192 -7.74 -2.25 4.17
C VAL A 192 -6.38 -2.77 4.65
N ARG A 193 -6.38 -3.66 5.65
CA ARG A 193 -5.17 -4.37 6.13
C ARG A 193 -4.00 -3.46 6.53
N HIS A 194 -4.29 -2.27 7.06
CA HIS A 194 -3.29 -1.25 7.40
C HIS A 194 -2.48 -0.74 6.19
N GLY A 195 -2.96 -0.92 4.97
CA GLY A 195 -2.35 -0.34 3.78
C GLY A 195 -2.31 1.19 3.88
N ARG A 196 -1.14 1.78 3.63
CA ARG A 196 -0.92 3.23 3.61
C ARG A 196 0.01 3.57 2.45
N ARG A 197 -0.33 4.59 1.68
CA ARG A 197 0.55 5.21 0.68
C ARG A 197 0.46 6.71 0.78
N ALA A 198 1.59 7.38 0.57
CA ALA A 198 1.69 8.82 0.67
C ALA A 198 2.32 9.39 -0.60
N ILE A 199 1.83 10.55 -1.03
CA ILE A 199 2.35 11.35 -2.13
C ILE A 199 2.60 12.75 -1.58
N GLU A 200 3.67 13.37 -2.02
CA GLU A 200 3.94 14.77 -1.77
C GLU A 200 4.15 15.49 -3.09
N ALA A 201 3.56 16.68 -3.24
CA ALA A 201 3.69 17.49 -4.42
C ALA A 201 3.84 18.96 -4.04
N THR A 202 4.72 19.65 -4.75
CA THR A 202 4.82 21.12 -4.66
C THR A 202 4.11 21.71 -5.86
N VAL A 203 3.21 22.66 -5.61
CA VAL A 203 2.46 23.34 -6.67
C VAL A 203 2.66 24.84 -6.58
N ALA A 204 2.68 25.48 -7.74
CA ALA A 204 2.71 26.92 -7.86
C ALA A 204 1.45 27.43 -8.56
N ARG A 205 0.97 28.60 -8.15
CA ARG A 205 -0.06 29.33 -8.88
C ARG A 205 0.59 29.97 -10.10
N VAL A 206 -0.07 29.81 -11.25
CA VAL A 206 0.33 30.53 -12.49
C VAL A 206 -0.57 31.74 -12.64
N ASP A 207 -0.03 32.91 -12.99
CA ASP A 207 -0.85 34.09 -13.28
C ASP A 207 -1.53 34.03 -14.66
N PRO A 208 -2.70 34.68 -14.84
CA PRO A 208 -3.49 35.41 -13.84
C PRO A 208 -4.58 34.55 -13.17
N TYR A 209 -4.87 34.82 -11.90
CA TYR A 209 -5.98 34.20 -11.17
C TYR A 209 -7.37 34.51 -11.78
N PRO A 210 -8.33 33.55 -11.81
CA PRO A 210 -8.15 32.12 -11.55
C PRO A 210 -7.44 31.42 -12.71
N ALA A 211 -6.36 30.70 -12.37
CA ALA A 211 -5.54 29.98 -13.33
C ALA A 211 -5.21 28.56 -12.81
N PRO A 212 -4.87 27.64 -13.72
CA PRO A 212 -4.49 26.29 -13.35
C PRO A 212 -3.24 26.29 -12.47
N LEU A 213 -3.17 25.36 -11.52
CA LEU A 213 -1.97 25.13 -10.73
C LEU A 213 -0.94 24.38 -11.58
N SER A 214 0.33 24.75 -11.45
CA SER A 214 1.46 24.04 -12.04
C SER A 214 2.08 23.14 -10.99
N VAL A 215 2.22 21.84 -11.27
CA VAL A 215 2.96 20.91 -10.43
C VAL A 215 4.46 21.10 -10.68
N LEU A 216 5.19 21.58 -9.67
CA LEU A 216 6.64 21.77 -9.72
C LEU A 216 7.39 20.49 -9.36
N SER A 217 6.84 19.71 -8.41
CA SER A 217 7.42 18.45 -7.97
C SER A 217 6.32 17.46 -7.62
N TRP A 218 6.59 16.16 -7.83
CA TRP A 218 5.72 15.07 -7.41
C TRP A 218 6.61 13.91 -6.98
N ARG A 219 6.36 13.34 -5.80
CA ARG A 219 7.11 12.21 -5.27
C ARG A 219 6.25 11.31 -4.41
N LEU A 220 6.58 10.03 -4.41
CA LEU A 220 6.12 9.14 -3.35
C LEU A 220 6.76 9.58 -2.04
N ALA A 221 5.94 9.64 -1.00
CA ALA A 221 6.37 9.94 0.35
C ALA A 221 6.34 8.68 1.21
N GLU A 222 7.23 8.62 2.20
CA GLU A 222 7.32 7.54 3.19
C GLU A 222 6.39 7.80 4.39
#